data_AF-A0AAU4G7Z7-F1
#
_entry.id   AF-A0AAU4G7Z7-F1
#
_cell.length_a   1.000
_cell.length_b   1.000
_cell.length_c   1.000
_cell.angle_alpha   90.00
_cell.angle_beta   90.00
_cell.angle_gamma   90.00
#
_symmetry.space_group_name_H-M   'P 1'
#
loop_
_entity.id
_entity.type
_entity.pdbx_description
1 polymer ?
#
loop_
_entity_poly.entity_id
_entity_poly.type
_entity_poly.pdbx_seq_one_letter_code
_entity_poly.pdbx_strand_id
1 'polypeptide(L)'
;MTTVAERVRTRPSSALGYGVFGASLVALLVRFLVPRPVSMSDNGDGFRVLCGAGITWKSLPQPYIRLEYAATPGGCEPSYQLSQSWLAHLAVDAGNLFGLHSALSLVVLGVLGCVVAAAAVTLVVLGLPYGPRVRLLVALGLLLVVADSAFFGYFSSILGEGTAFLGLLLAVGGLLLTARPGWWGHAGLAVTAVGGLVAVNAKVQTLMILPLLAVAVLLVRPGTRRRWLPGLLVVAALAGGTWWAQTSVDPAPAPDGTWSSVPGGDSREINMVNTIFLNIVDGRHDTAADLAELGLPSSFAQYAGNGWWGPHPVISDPLYPRYRDRMSRRNAVTFFATHPSRTLAVLNRAAGDLLAARPDYLGSFTASAGFAPHAQEYRVPVVSGLTGLLAPFGLFALVPLWLFVAWRGWRHRRTALGVVLGLLLTVALGQFVLAALGDGIENIKHQAVALFATLIALVLAGVVWHPKPTQA
;
A
#
# COMPACT_ATOMS: atom_id res chain seq x y z
N MET A 1 33.75 -34.34 -11.99
CA MET A 1 33.31 -34.83 -10.67
C MET A 1 33.08 -33.62 -9.79
N THR A 2 31.82 -33.18 -9.70
CA THR A 2 31.36 -32.09 -8.85
C THR A 2 31.35 -32.57 -7.40
N THR A 3 32.22 -32.02 -6.57
CA THR A 3 32.35 -32.42 -5.18
C THR A 3 31.05 -32.14 -4.43
N VAL A 4 30.71 -33.04 -3.50
CA VAL A 4 29.55 -32.96 -2.60
C VAL A 4 29.49 -31.62 -1.84
N ALA A 5 30.62 -30.91 -1.72
CA ALA A 5 30.74 -29.55 -1.17
C ALA A 5 29.99 -28.47 -1.98
N GLU A 6 29.86 -28.59 -3.30
CA GLU A 6 29.13 -27.61 -4.13
C GLU A 6 27.60 -27.77 -4.00
N ARG A 7 27.16 -28.85 -3.33
CA ARG A 7 25.75 -29.15 -3.06
C ARG A 7 25.24 -28.51 -1.76
N VAL A 8 26.07 -27.72 -1.06
CA VAL A 8 25.64 -26.80 0.00
C VAL A 8 25.12 -25.49 -0.62
N ARG A 9 24.18 -25.59 -1.58
CA ARG A 9 23.25 -24.48 -1.84
C ARG A 9 22.30 -24.43 -0.65
N THR A 10 22.76 -23.83 0.46
CA THR A 10 22.09 -23.62 1.75
C THR A 10 20.58 -23.90 1.70
N ARG A 11 20.16 -25.17 1.85
CA ARG A 11 18.72 -25.50 1.84
C ARG A 11 18.02 -24.57 2.85
N PRO A 12 16.85 -24.00 2.52
CA PRO A 12 16.10 -23.22 3.49
C PRO A 12 15.96 -24.05 4.77
N SER A 13 16.50 -23.57 5.89
CA SER A 13 16.41 -24.28 7.16
C SER A 13 14.98 -24.14 7.65
N SER A 14 14.23 -25.24 7.65
CA SER A 14 12.85 -25.27 8.15
C SER A 14 12.79 -24.78 9.60
N ALA A 15 13.78 -25.13 10.43
CA ALA A 15 13.89 -24.65 11.81
C ALA A 15 14.00 -23.12 11.90
N LEU A 16 14.82 -22.49 11.04
CA LEU A 16 14.90 -21.03 10.97
C LEU A 16 13.56 -20.42 10.53
N GLY A 17 12.91 -21.03 9.55
CA GLY A 17 11.60 -20.59 9.07
C GLY A 17 10.54 -20.59 10.18
N TYR A 18 10.38 -21.72 10.88
CA TYR A 18 9.43 -21.83 11.99
C TYR A 18 9.77 -20.88 13.15
N GLY A 19 11.05 -20.73 13.49
CA GLY A 19 11.49 -19.80 14.53
C GLY A 19 11.18 -18.34 14.19
N VAL A 20 11.46 -17.91 12.95
CA VAL A 20 11.14 -16.54 12.51
C VAL A 20 9.64 -16.32 12.45
N PHE A 21 8.86 -17.28 11.95
CA PHE A 21 7.41 -17.18 11.90
C PHE A 21 6.81 -17.03 13.29
N GLY A 22 7.16 -17.93 14.22
CA GLY A 22 6.64 -17.91 15.59
C GLY A 22 7.01 -16.63 16.33
N ALA A 23 8.28 -16.22 16.26
CA ALA A 23 8.73 -14.99 16.91
C ALA A 23 8.06 -13.73 16.32
N SER A 24 7.94 -13.67 14.99
CA SER A 24 7.27 -12.56 14.30
C SER A 24 5.79 -12.48 14.68
N LEU A 25 5.09 -13.62 14.67
CA LEU A 25 3.68 -13.70 15.00
C LEU A 25 3.43 -13.26 16.45
N VAL A 26 4.21 -13.76 17.41
CA VAL A 26 4.10 -13.35 18.82
C VAL A 26 4.37 -11.86 18.97
N ALA A 27 5.44 -11.33 18.36
CA ALA A 27 5.77 -9.91 18.44
C ALA A 27 4.64 -9.03 17.89
N LEU A 28 4.07 -9.39 16.73
CA LEU A 28 2.98 -8.64 16.10
C LEU A 28 1.67 -8.77 16.88
N LEU A 29 1.35 -9.94 17.45
CA LEU A 29 0.15 -10.12 18.29
C LEU A 29 0.26 -9.35 19.61
N VAL A 30 1.42 -9.35 20.25
CA VAL A 30 1.66 -8.54 21.46
C VAL A 30 1.53 -7.05 21.12
N ARG A 31 2.17 -6.62 20.02
CA ARG A 31 2.06 -5.26 19.49
C ARG A 31 0.63 -4.85 19.20
N PHE A 32 -0.18 -5.78 18.70
CA PHE A 32 -1.57 -5.55 18.40
C PHE A 32 -2.39 -5.40 19.68
N LEU A 33 -2.42 -6.45 20.51
CA LEU A 33 -3.43 -6.68 21.54
C LEU A 33 -3.06 -6.08 22.90
N VAL A 34 -1.77 -5.83 23.19
CA VAL A 34 -1.31 -5.47 24.53
C VAL A 34 -0.83 -4.02 24.60
N PRO A 35 -1.41 -3.15 25.45
CA PRO A 35 -2.46 -3.42 26.43
C PRO A 35 -3.88 -3.41 25.84
N ARG A 36 -4.02 -2.95 24.59
CA ARG A 36 -5.30 -2.89 23.88
C ARG A 36 -5.08 -2.98 22.36
N PRO A 37 -6.08 -3.46 21.60
CA PRO A 37 -6.07 -3.41 20.14
C PRO A 37 -5.85 -1.99 19.60
N VAL A 38 -5.11 -1.87 18.50
CA VAL A 38 -4.99 -0.63 17.72
C VAL A 38 -5.34 -0.89 16.28
N SER A 39 -5.92 0.12 15.64
CA SER A 39 -6.32 0.12 14.24
C SER A 39 -6.14 1.55 13.68
N MET A 40 -6.69 1.83 12.50
CA MET A 40 -6.86 3.17 11.94
C MET A 40 -8.35 3.47 11.81
N SER A 41 -8.75 4.68 12.19
CA SER A 41 -10.14 5.13 12.06
C SER A 41 -10.53 5.28 10.59
N ASP A 42 -11.83 5.21 10.32
CA ASP A 42 -12.36 5.37 8.97
C ASP A 42 -12.22 6.84 8.54
N ASN A 43 -11.53 7.11 7.44
CA ASN A 43 -11.45 8.45 6.85
C ASN A 43 -12.55 8.71 5.81
N GLY A 44 -13.56 7.85 5.72
CA GLY A 44 -14.59 7.89 4.70
C GLY A 44 -14.33 6.97 3.51
N ASP A 45 -13.16 6.33 3.39
CA ASP A 45 -12.91 5.29 2.37
C ASP A 45 -13.41 3.90 2.80
N GLY A 46 -13.63 3.70 4.10
CA GLY A 46 -13.94 2.40 4.69
C GLY A 46 -15.21 1.75 4.17
N PHE A 47 -16.17 2.55 3.68
CA PHE A 47 -17.40 2.05 3.08
C PHE A 47 -17.11 1.11 1.91
N ARG A 48 -16.08 1.36 1.09
CA ARG A 48 -15.78 0.53 -0.09
C ARG A 48 -15.37 -0.88 0.32
N VAL A 49 -14.57 -0.97 1.39
CA VAL A 49 -14.12 -2.24 1.95
C VAL A 49 -15.29 -3.00 2.55
N LEU A 50 -16.08 -2.33 3.39
CA LEU A 50 -17.24 -2.90 4.07
C LEU A 50 -18.33 -3.33 3.08
N CYS A 51 -18.64 -2.50 2.08
CA CYS A 51 -19.58 -2.79 1.01
C CYS A 51 -19.16 -4.03 0.21
N GLY A 52 -17.88 -4.11 -0.16
CA GLY A 52 -17.31 -5.30 -0.79
C GLY A 52 -17.38 -6.54 0.10
N ALA A 53 -17.43 -6.37 1.42
CA ALA A 53 -17.64 -7.41 2.43
C ALA A 53 -19.13 -7.73 2.71
N GLY A 54 -20.08 -7.11 2.00
CA GLY A 54 -21.52 -7.28 2.22
C GLY A 54 -22.07 -6.52 3.43
N ILE A 55 -21.31 -5.54 3.94
CA ILE A 55 -21.65 -4.75 5.12
C ILE A 55 -22.01 -3.32 4.68
N THR A 56 -23.27 -2.96 4.84
CA THR A 56 -23.75 -1.62 4.47
C THR A 56 -23.33 -0.60 5.52
N TRP A 57 -22.41 0.28 5.14
CA TRP A 57 -21.87 1.33 5.98
C TRP A 57 -21.74 2.62 5.18
N LYS A 58 -22.35 3.69 5.65
CA LYS A 58 -22.19 5.02 5.07
C LYS A 58 -22.04 6.03 6.19
N SER A 59 -20.81 6.27 6.61
CA SER A 59 -20.49 7.29 7.61
C SER A 59 -19.52 8.32 7.04
N LEU A 60 -19.61 9.54 7.57
CA LEU A 60 -18.55 10.53 7.45
C LEU A 60 -17.26 10.02 8.12
N PRO A 61 -16.09 10.64 7.83
CA PRO A 61 -14.85 10.35 8.53
C PRO A 61 -15.04 10.29 10.05
N GLN A 62 -14.51 9.25 10.68
CA GLN A 62 -14.65 8.97 12.09
C GLN A 62 -13.37 9.32 12.85
N PRO A 63 -13.46 10.01 14.00
CA PRO A 63 -12.30 10.33 14.82
C PRO A 63 -11.76 9.16 15.66
N TYR A 64 -12.53 8.08 15.79
CA TYR A 64 -12.22 6.90 16.60
C TYR A 64 -12.38 5.63 15.78
N ILE A 65 -11.67 4.56 16.18
CA ILE A 65 -11.85 3.23 15.58
C ILE A 65 -13.15 2.58 16.08
N ARG A 66 -13.74 1.73 15.24
CA ARG A 66 -14.76 0.77 15.64
C ARG A 66 -14.19 -0.62 15.52
N LEU A 67 -14.26 -1.42 16.58
CA LEU A 67 -13.74 -2.79 16.55
C LEU A 67 -14.70 -3.77 15.87
N GLU A 68 -15.97 -3.38 15.76
CA GLU A 68 -17.04 -4.19 15.20
C GLU A 68 -17.89 -3.33 14.28
N TYR A 69 -18.27 -3.90 13.14
CA TYR A 69 -19.22 -3.32 12.19
C TYR A 69 -20.35 -4.30 12.04
N ALA A 70 -21.60 -3.87 12.25
CA ALA A 70 -22.81 -4.69 12.14
C ALA A 70 -23.27 -4.81 10.67
N ALA A 71 -23.84 -5.97 10.30
CA ALA A 71 -24.40 -6.17 8.97
C ALA A 71 -25.78 -5.51 8.97
N THR A 72 -25.91 -4.43 8.22
CA THR A 72 -27.15 -3.65 8.17
C THR A 72 -28.00 -4.13 6.98
N PRO A 73 -29.31 -4.38 7.15
CA PRO A 73 -30.21 -4.64 6.04
C PRO A 73 -30.22 -3.46 5.05
N GLY A 74 -30.19 -3.77 3.74
CA GLY A 74 -30.04 -2.80 2.66
C GLY A 74 -28.83 -3.17 1.83
N GLY A 75 -29.01 -3.38 0.52
CA GLY A 75 -27.91 -3.76 -0.36
C GLY A 75 -26.87 -2.64 -0.46
N CYS A 76 -25.61 -3.03 -0.61
CA CYS A 76 -24.54 -2.14 -1.02
C CYS A 76 -23.81 -2.78 -2.21
N GLU A 77 -23.66 -2.04 -3.30
CA GLU A 77 -22.94 -2.49 -4.48
C GLU A 77 -21.57 -1.77 -4.53
N PRO A 78 -20.45 -2.50 -4.36
CA PRO A 78 -19.14 -1.89 -4.42
C PRO A 78 -18.83 -1.48 -5.86
N SER A 79 -18.38 -0.24 -6.09
CA SER A 79 -18.01 0.25 -7.43
C SER A 79 -16.67 -0.29 -7.95
N TYR A 80 -15.90 -0.97 -7.10
CA TYR A 80 -14.57 -1.54 -7.37
C TYR A 80 -14.26 -2.62 -6.32
N GLN A 81 -13.64 -3.73 -6.72
CA GLN A 81 -13.25 -4.77 -5.78
C GLN A 81 -11.88 -4.51 -5.16
N LEU A 82 -11.85 -4.41 -3.84
CA LEU A 82 -10.64 -4.22 -3.03
C LEU A 82 -10.22 -5.55 -2.43
N SER A 83 -8.93 -5.88 -2.47
CA SER A 83 -8.40 -7.07 -1.81
C SER A 83 -8.58 -7.01 -0.27
N GLN A 84 -8.70 -5.81 0.30
CA GLN A 84 -9.07 -5.62 1.70
C GLN A 84 -10.48 -6.17 2.01
N SER A 85 -11.42 -6.10 1.06
CA SER A 85 -12.75 -6.73 1.20
C SER A 85 -12.65 -8.25 1.24
N TRP A 86 -11.73 -8.87 0.47
CA TRP A 86 -11.51 -10.31 0.55
C TRP A 86 -10.98 -10.74 1.91
N LEU A 87 -10.07 -9.95 2.49
CA LEU A 87 -9.55 -10.20 3.83
C LEU A 87 -10.61 -9.96 4.91
N ALA A 88 -11.48 -8.97 4.73
CA ALA A 88 -12.62 -8.73 5.60
C ALA A 88 -13.64 -9.89 5.56
N HIS A 89 -13.97 -10.40 4.37
CA HIS A 89 -14.79 -11.61 4.20
C HIS A 89 -14.20 -12.81 4.95
N LEU A 90 -12.90 -13.06 4.77
CA LEU A 90 -12.22 -14.14 5.50
C LEU A 90 -12.27 -13.93 7.02
N ALA A 91 -12.21 -12.68 7.50
CA ALA A 91 -12.35 -12.36 8.91
C ALA A 91 -13.77 -12.61 9.43
N VAL A 92 -14.80 -12.35 8.62
CA VAL A 92 -16.20 -12.69 8.94
C VAL A 92 -16.37 -14.21 9.04
N ASP A 93 -15.90 -14.95 8.03
CA ASP A 93 -15.97 -16.42 8.00
C ASP A 93 -15.24 -17.04 9.20
N ALA A 94 -14.03 -16.54 9.50
CA ALA A 94 -13.28 -16.98 10.67
C ALA A 94 -14.01 -16.65 11.98
N GLY A 95 -14.62 -15.46 12.09
CA GLY A 95 -15.42 -15.07 13.25
C GLY A 95 -16.62 -16.00 13.48
N ASN A 96 -17.33 -16.36 12.41
CA ASN A 96 -18.47 -17.27 12.46
C ASN A 96 -18.08 -18.65 13.02
N LEU A 97 -16.90 -19.17 12.68
CA LEU A 97 -16.38 -20.43 13.23
C LEU A 97 -16.18 -20.39 14.76
N PHE A 98 -15.97 -19.19 15.34
CA PHE A 98 -15.83 -18.99 16.78
C PHE A 98 -17.12 -18.50 17.46
N GLY A 99 -18.26 -18.58 16.77
CA GLY A 99 -19.55 -18.20 17.32
C GLY A 99 -19.81 -16.69 17.36
N LEU A 100 -19.00 -15.89 16.67
CA LEU A 100 -19.24 -14.45 16.47
C LEU A 100 -20.25 -14.28 15.34
N HIS A 101 -21.53 -14.58 15.62
CA HIS A 101 -22.64 -14.58 14.66
C HIS A 101 -23.13 -13.16 14.35
N SER A 102 -22.25 -12.31 13.81
CA SER A 102 -22.48 -11.36 12.71
C SER A 102 -21.39 -10.28 12.67
N ALA A 103 -20.98 -9.99 11.43
CA ALA A 103 -20.76 -8.66 10.86
C ALA A 103 -19.34 -8.23 10.44
N LEU A 104 -18.36 -8.00 11.32
CA LEU A 104 -16.91 -7.99 11.02
C LEU A 104 -16.17 -7.55 12.29
N SER A 105 -15.25 -8.37 12.77
CA SER A 105 -14.37 -8.02 13.89
C SER A 105 -13.01 -7.57 13.39
N LEU A 106 -12.63 -6.32 13.69
CA LEU A 106 -11.29 -5.80 13.39
C LEU A 106 -10.20 -6.50 14.23
N VAL A 107 -10.58 -7.14 15.34
CA VAL A 107 -9.67 -7.99 16.12
C VAL A 107 -9.32 -9.24 15.31
N VAL A 108 -10.31 -9.94 14.76
CA VAL A 108 -10.08 -11.12 13.91
C VAL A 108 -9.29 -10.72 12.66
N LEU A 109 -9.68 -9.62 12.01
CA LEU A 109 -8.96 -9.07 10.85
C LEU A 109 -7.49 -8.78 11.17
N GLY A 110 -7.22 -8.12 12.31
CA GLY A 110 -5.87 -7.80 12.75
C GLY A 110 -5.02 -9.05 13.07
N VAL A 111 -5.63 -10.09 13.64
CA VAL A 111 -4.95 -11.38 13.86
C VAL A 111 -4.58 -12.03 12.52
N LEU A 112 -5.50 -12.05 11.54
CA LEU A 112 -5.21 -12.53 10.19
C LEU A 112 -4.09 -11.72 9.54
N GLY A 113 -4.13 -10.39 9.67
CA GLY A 113 -3.06 -9.50 9.21
C GLY A 113 -1.71 -9.83 9.83
N CYS A 114 -1.66 -10.10 11.14
CA CYS A 114 -0.43 -10.53 11.84
C CYS A 114 0.10 -11.86 11.31
N VAL A 115 -0.77 -12.84 11.05
CA VAL A 115 -0.39 -14.14 10.48
C VAL A 115 0.21 -13.97 9.08
N VAL A 116 -0.46 -13.19 8.22
CA VAL A 116 0.02 -12.94 6.85
C VAL A 116 1.35 -12.17 6.86
N ALA A 117 1.49 -11.15 7.72
CA ALA A 117 2.72 -10.39 7.87
C ALA A 117 3.88 -11.27 8.36
N ALA A 118 3.66 -12.10 9.40
CA ALA A 118 4.66 -13.03 9.92
C ALA A 118 5.08 -14.06 8.87
N ALA A 119 4.12 -14.59 8.10
CA ALA A 119 4.41 -15.47 6.96
C ALA A 119 5.26 -14.75 5.90
N ALA A 120 4.89 -13.53 5.51
CA ALA A 120 5.60 -12.76 4.51
C ALA A 120 7.06 -12.45 4.92
N VAL A 121 7.29 -12.00 6.17
CA VAL A 121 8.65 -11.81 6.73
C VAL A 121 9.45 -13.12 6.67
N THR A 122 8.83 -14.23 7.05
CA THR A 122 9.46 -15.56 7.00
C THR A 122 9.86 -15.95 5.57
N LEU A 123 8.98 -15.72 4.59
CA LEU A 123 9.24 -16.03 3.18
C LEU A 123 10.40 -15.20 2.63
N VAL A 124 10.51 -13.92 3.01
CA VAL A 124 11.68 -13.08 2.68
C VAL A 124 12.96 -13.68 3.26
N VAL A 125 12.97 -14.02 4.54
CA VAL A 125 14.12 -14.64 5.23
C VAL A 125 14.56 -15.94 4.55
N LEU A 126 13.61 -16.81 4.20
CA LEU A 126 13.89 -18.09 3.54
C LEU A 126 14.36 -17.91 2.08
N GLY A 127 13.89 -16.87 1.40
CA GLY A 127 14.29 -16.54 0.02
C GLY A 127 15.70 -15.95 -0.09
N LEU A 128 16.20 -15.28 0.95
CA LEU A 128 17.50 -14.60 0.89
C LEU A 128 18.69 -15.56 0.76
N PRO A 129 19.68 -15.28 -0.10
CA PRO A 129 20.83 -16.15 -0.33
C PRO A 129 21.95 -16.02 0.73
N TYR A 130 21.66 -15.47 1.92
CA TYR A 130 22.64 -15.16 2.95
C TYR A 130 22.62 -16.13 4.13
N GLY A 131 23.65 -16.06 5.00
CA GLY A 131 23.70 -16.82 6.24
C GLY A 131 22.63 -16.39 7.26
N PRO A 132 22.39 -17.19 8.32
CA PRO A 132 21.29 -16.98 9.28
C PRO A 132 21.37 -15.63 10.01
N ARG A 133 22.56 -15.15 10.37
CA ARG A 133 22.73 -13.84 11.03
C ARG A 133 22.17 -12.69 10.20
N VAL A 134 22.56 -12.64 8.93
CA VAL A 134 22.11 -11.63 7.96
C VAL A 134 20.59 -11.72 7.74
N ARG A 135 20.06 -12.94 7.60
CA ARG A 135 18.62 -13.19 7.47
C ARG A 135 17.84 -12.72 8.71
N LEU A 136 18.36 -12.95 9.92
CA LEU A 136 17.74 -12.48 11.16
C LEU A 136 17.78 -10.95 11.29
N LEU A 137 18.86 -10.30 10.83
CA LEU A 137 18.91 -8.83 10.76
C LEU A 137 17.87 -8.27 9.77
N VAL A 138 17.67 -8.92 8.61
CA VAL A 138 16.57 -8.55 7.71
C VAL A 138 15.22 -8.76 8.40
N ALA A 139 15.01 -9.90 9.07
CA ALA A 139 13.77 -10.18 9.78
C ALA A 139 13.45 -9.09 10.80
N LEU A 140 14.45 -8.69 11.60
CA LEU A 140 14.32 -7.61 12.58
C LEU A 140 14.02 -6.27 11.90
N GLY A 141 14.75 -5.91 10.84
CA GLY A 141 14.50 -4.67 10.10
C GLY A 141 13.10 -4.61 9.48
N LEU A 142 12.62 -5.72 8.91
CA LEU A 142 11.27 -5.81 8.38
C LEU A 142 10.22 -5.74 9.49
N LEU A 143 10.45 -6.39 10.63
CA LEU A 143 9.54 -6.29 11.78
C LEU A 143 9.48 -4.87 12.33
N LEU A 144 10.60 -4.13 12.34
CA LEU A 144 10.59 -2.71 12.72
C LEU A 144 9.73 -1.88 11.79
N VAL A 145 9.73 -2.15 10.47
CA VAL A 145 8.84 -1.48 9.52
C VAL A 145 7.40 -1.93 9.72
N VAL A 146 7.12 -3.23 9.75
CA VAL A 146 5.76 -3.79 9.85
C VAL A 146 5.07 -3.43 11.17
N ALA A 147 5.80 -3.48 12.29
CA ALA A 147 5.26 -3.15 13.61
C ALA A 147 5.19 -1.64 13.87
N ASP A 148 5.73 -0.81 12.98
CA ASP A 148 5.78 0.63 13.16
C ASP A 148 4.37 1.23 13.23
N SER A 149 4.19 2.25 14.07
CA SER A 149 2.93 2.97 14.25
C SER A 149 2.38 3.62 12.97
N ALA A 150 3.22 3.88 11.97
CA ALA A 150 2.75 4.35 10.67
C ALA A 150 2.08 3.26 9.80
N PHE A 151 2.34 1.97 10.05
CA PHE A 151 1.86 0.89 9.17
C PHE A 151 0.95 -0.11 9.88
N PHE A 152 1.27 -0.47 11.12
CA PHE A 152 0.63 -1.60 11.80
C PHE A 152 -0.89 -1.45 11.89
N GLY A 153 -1.38 -0.24 12.18
CA GLY A 153 -2.82 0.02 12.31
C GLY A 153 -3.61 -0.33 11.05
N TYR A 154 -3.00 -0.21 9.86
CA TYR A 154 -3.68 -0.52 8.60
C TYR A 154 -4.03 -2.01 8.44
N PHE A 155 -3.24 -2.92 9.01
CA PHE A 155 -3.50 -4.37 8.93
C PHE A 155 -4.79 -4.80 9.63
N SER A 156 -5.28 -3.98 10.55
CA SER A 156 -6.50 -4.22 11.32
C SER A 156 -7.57 -3.17 11.03
N SER A 157 -7.49 -2.47 9.90
CA SER A 157 -8.41 -1.40 9.51
C SER A 157 -9.27 -1.80 8.32
N ILE A 158 -10.29 -1.00 8.04
CA ILE A 158 -11.13 -1.11 6.82
C ILE A 158 -10.58 -0.25 5.67
N LEU A 159 -9.27 0.01 5.66
CA LEU A 159 -8.59 0.80 4.64
C LEU A 159 -7.74 -0.11 3.73
N GLY A 160 -7.64 0.23 2.45
CA GLY A 160 -6.97 -0.61 1.44
C GLY A 160 -5.44 -0.71 1.57
N GLU A 161 -4.82 0.21 2.31
CA GLU A 161 -3.37 0.24 2.52
C GLU A 161 -2.86 -1.04 3.21
N GLY A 162 -3.66 -1.65 4.09
CA GLY A 162 -3.30 -2.87 4.82
C GLY A 162 -2.95 -4.03 3.89
N THR A 163 -3.84 -4.37 2.96
CA THR A 163 -3.55 -5.40 1.95
C THR A 163 -2.50 -4.98 0.92
N ALA A 164 -2.34 -3.69 0.62
CA ALA A 164 -1.24 -3.24 -0.23
C ALA A 164 0.12 -3.62 0.38
N PHE A 165 0.29 -3.37 1.67
CA PHE A 165 1.50 -3.72 2.41
C PHE A 165 1.73 -5.24 2.49
N LEU A 166 0.70 -6.00 2.89
CA LEU A 166 0.78 -7.45 3.02
C LEU A 166 1.07 -8.12 1.67
N GLY A 167 0.35 -7.72 0.63
CA GLY A 167 0.54 -8.22 -0.72
C GLY A 167 1.94 -7.92 -1.26
N LEU A 168 2.45 -6.70 -1.05
CA LEU A 168 3.79 -6.32 -1.49
C LEU A 168 4.87 -7.14 -0.76
N LEU A 169 4.76 -7.34 0.56
CA LEU A 169 5.69 -8.20 1.31
C LEU A 169 5.65 -9.65 0.84
N LEU A 170 4.46 -10.21 0.59
CA LEU A 170 4.30 -11.55 0.03
C LEU A 170 4.93 -11.65 -1.35
N ALA A 171 4.70 -10.69 -2.24
CA ALA A 171 5.28 -10.66 -3.58
C ALA A 171 6.82 -10.59 -3.51
N VAL A 172 7.38 -9.79 -2.61
CA VAL A 172 8.83 -9.71 -2.36
C VAL A 172 9.38 -11.06 -1.88
N GLY A 173 8.76 -11.68 -0.87
CA GLY A 173 9.16 -12.98 -0.36
C GLY A 173 9.06 -14.08 -1.43
N GLY A 174 7.96 -14.09 -2.19
CA GLY A 174 7.73 -14.98 -3.31
C GLY A 174 8.81 -14.85 -4.39
N LEU A 175 9.11 -13.64 -4.85
CA LEU A 175 10.16 -13.38 -5.83
C LEU A 175 11.52 -13.86 -5.35
N LEU A 176 11.90 -13.61 -4.09
CA LEU A 176 13.16 -14.14 -3.54
C LEU A 176 13.17 -15.67 -3.50
N LEU A 177 12.04 -16.30 -3.15
CA LEU A 177 11.90 -17.76 -3.13
C LEU A 177 11.96 -18.38 -4.53
N THR A 178 11.51 -17.70 -5.58
CA THR A 178 11.59 -18.24 -6.96
C THR A 178 13.02 -18.53 -7.41
N ALA A 179 14.02 -17.85 -6.82
CA ALA A 179 15.44 -18.09 -7.07
C ALA A 179 15.99 -19.34 -6.37
N ARG A 180 15.20 -19.97 -5.48
CA ARG A 180 15.58 -21.18 -4.76
C ARG A 180 15.34 -22.43 -5.61
N PRO A 181 16.20 -23.46 -5.52
CA PRO A 181 16.03 -24.67 -6.31
C PRO A 181 14.89 -25.57 -5.78
N GLY A 182 14.34 -26.41 -6.66
CA GLY A 182 13.34 -27.42 -6.31
C GLY A 182 11.95 -26.85 -6.07
N TRP A 183 11.18 -27.48 -5.18
CA TRP A 183 9.79 -27.11 -4.90
C TRP A 183 9.64 -25.66 -4.41
N TRP A 184 10.66 -25.12 -3.72
CA TRP A 184 10.69 -23.73 -3.25
C TRP A 184 10.57 -22.70 -4.38
N GLY A 185 11.10 -23.01 -5.57
CA GLY A 185 10.96 -22.13 -6.73
C GLY A 185 9.51 -22.01 -7.19
N HIS A 186 8.78 -23.13 -7.19
CA HIS A 186 7.36 -23.18 -7.54
C HIS A 186 6.48 -22.56 -6.46
N ALA A 187 6.78 -22.83 -5.19
CA ALA A 187 6.12 -22.17 -4.06
C ALA A 187 6.32 -20.64 -4.14
N GLY A 188 7.52 -20.18 -4.48
CA GLY A 188 7.80 -18.76 -4.72
C GLY A 188 6.94 -18.15 -5.81
N LEU A 189 6.68 -18.87 -6.92
CA LEU A 189 5.82 -18.40 -8.01
C LEU A 189 4.36 -18.29 -7.56
N ALA A 190 3.86 -19.30 -6.84
CA ALA A 190 2.50 -19.28 -6.28
C ALA A 190 2.32 -18.13 -5.27
N VAL A 191 3.28 -17.97 -4.35
CA VAL A 191 3.29 -16.86 -3.39
C VAL A 191 3.36 -15.51 -4.10
N THR A 192 4.15 -15.38 -5.17
CA THR A 192 4.23 -14.15 -5.97
C THR A 192 2.90 -13.83 -6.65
N ALA A 193 2.21 -14.84 -7.18
CA ALA A 193 0.89 -14.67 -7.79
C ALA A 193 -0.14 -14.21 -6.75
N VAL A 194 -0.21 -14.87 -5.59
CA VAL A 194 -1.13 -14.53 -4.50
C VAL A 194 -0.84 -13.13 -3.94
N GLY A 195 0.42 -12.88 -3.55
CA GLY A 195 0.84 -11.57 -3.03
C GLY A 195 0.64 -10.46 -4.05
N GLY A 196 0.91 -10.72 -5.33
CA GLY A 196 0.67 -9.80 -6.43
C GLY A 196 -0.80 -9.48 -6.63
N LEU A 197 -1.69 -10.48 -6.63
CA LEU A 197 -3.14 -10.26 -6.74
C LEU A 197 -3.65 -9.40 -5.58
N VAL A 198 -3.21 -9.68 -4.36
CA VAL A 198 -3.56 -8.91 -3.16
C VAL A 198 -3.05 -7.47 -3.27
N ALA A 199 -1.78 -7.26 -3.67
CA ALA A 199 -1.19 -5.93 -3.79
C ALA A 199 -1.80 -5.09 -4.91
N VAL A 200 -2.01 -5.68 -6.09
CA VAL A 200 -2.53 -4.98 -7.28
C VAL A 200 -3.96 -4.48 -7.04
N ASN A 201 -4.80 -5.30 -6.40
CA ASN A 201 -6.21 -5.00 -6.14
C ASN A 201 -6.44 -4.32 -4.78
N ALA A 202 -5.39 -3.87 -4.09
CA ALA A 202 -5.55 -3.21 -2.78
C ALA A 202 -6.19 -1.83 -2.87
N LYS A 203 -5.93 -1.10 -3.96
CA LYS A 203 -6.50 0.21 -4.26
C LYS A 203 -6.47 0.44 -5.78
N VAL A 204 -7.28 1.36 -6.29
CA VAL A 204 -7.19 1.76 -7.72
C VAL A 204 -5.79 2.26 -8.06
N GLN A 205 -5.13 2.97 -7.14
CA GLN A 205 -3.76 3.45 -7.31
C GLN A 205 -2.73 2.32 -7.38
N THR A 206 -2.97 1.16 -6.76
CA THR A 206 -2.02 0.03 -6.77
C THR A 206 -2.06 -0.80 -8.05
N LEU A 207 -3.00 -0.52 -8.97
CA LEU A 207 -3.06 -1.17 -10.28
C LEU A 207 -1.76 -1.00 -11.09
N MET A 208 -1.02 0.09 -10.88
CA MET A 208 0.29 0.29 -11.52
C MET A 208 1.35 -0.75 -11.10
N ILE A 209 1.14 -1.49 -10.00
CA ILE A 209 2.03 -2.57 -9.57
C ILE A 209 1.99 -3.73 -10.56
N LEU A 210 0.86 -3.96 -11.26
CA LEU A 210 0.69 -5.09 -12.17
C LEU A 210 1.77 -5.18 -13.26
N PRO A 211 1.98 -4.15 -14.11
CA PRO A 211 3.03 -4.21 -15.13
C PRO A 211 4.44 -4.28 -14.53
N LEU A 212 4.69 -3.62 -13.40
CA LEU A 212 5.99 -3.65 -12.72
C LEU A 212 6.31 -5.05 -12.17
N LEU A 213 5.33 -5.69 -11.55
CA LEU A 213 5.45 -7.04 -11.02
C LEU A 213 5.58 -8.06 -12.17
N ALA A 214 4.85 -7.87 -13.27
CA ALA A 214 4.98 -8.73 -14.45
C ALA A 214 6.42 -8.69 -15.00
N VAL A 215 7.01 -7.50 -15.14
CA VAL A 215 8.42 -7.35 -15.52
C VAL A 215 9.34 -8.02 -14.49
N ALA A 216 9.11 -7.82 -13.19
CA ALA A 216 9.91 -8.42 -12.14
C ALA A 216 9.88 -9.97 -12.21
N VAL A 217 8.71 -10.57 -12.33
CA VAL A 217 8.53 -12.04 -12.47
C VAL A 217 9.31 -12.59 -13.65
N LEU A 218 9.30 -11.89 -14.79
CA LEU A 218 10.05 -12.30 -15.98
C LEU A 218 11.57 -12.15 -15.79
N LEU A 219 12.01 -11.18 -14.98
CA LEU A 219 13.43 -10.92 -14.72
C LEU A 219 14.06 -11.86 -13.68
N VAL A 220 13.30 -12.43 -12.72
CA VAL A 220 13.88 -13.28 -11.65
C VAL A 220 14.40 -14.65 -12.17
N ARG A 221 14.11 -15.02 -13.43
CA ARG A 221 14.69 -16.20 -14.12
C ARG A 221 14.66 -17.50 -13.29
N PRO A 222 13.51 -18.20 -13.21
CA PRO A 222 13.43 -19.49 -12.53
C PRO A 222 14.38 -20.51 -13.17
N GLY A 223 15.01 -21.35 -12.34
CA GLY A 223 16.15 -22.22 -12.70
C GLY A 223 15.90 -23.39 -13.65
N THR A 224 14.89 -23.34 -14.52
CA THR A 224 14.52 -24.44 -15.45
C THR A 224 14.99 -24.19 -16.89
N ARG A 225 14.77 -25.14 -17.82
CA ARG A 225 15.14 -25.03 -19.26
C ARG A 225 14.11 -24.20 -20.06
N ARG A 226 12.83 -24.19 -19.66
CA ARG A 226 11.74 -23.34 -20.18
C ARG A 226 11.50 -22.14 -19.24
N ARG A 227 12.50 -21.26 -19.19
CA ARG A 227 12.70 -20.22 -18.15
C ARG A 227 11.60 -19.17 -18.01
N TRP A 228 10.76 -19.00 -19.02
CA TRP A 228 9.78 -17.91 -19.08
C TRP A 228 8.34 -18.37 -18.92
N LEU A 229 8.03 -19.63 -19.25
CA LEU A 229 6.64 -20.13 -19.26
C LEU A 229 5.96 -20.07 -17.88
N PRO A 230 6.59 -20.52 -16.77
CA PRO A 230 5.98 -20.36 -15.45
C PRO A 230 5.78 -18.89 -15.05
N GLY A 231 6.68 -18.00 -15.49
CA GLY A 231 6.54 -16.57 -15.28
C GLY A 231 5.35 -15.99 -16.05
N LEU A 232 5.15 -16.39 -17.32
CA LEU A 232 3.98 -16.00 -18.10
C LEU A 232 2.67 -16.50 -17.49
N LEU A 233 2.64 -17.70 -16.90
CA LEU A 233 1.47 -18.21 -16.20
C LEU A 233 1.13 -17.35 -14.98
N VAL A 234 2.13 -16.91 -14.21
CA VAL A 234 1.92 -15.95 -13.11
C VAL A 234 1.40 -14.62 -13.64
N VAL A 235 1.97 -14.08 -14.73
CA VAL A 235 1.47 -12.84 -15.35
C VAL A 235 0.03 -12.98 -15.83
N ALA A 236 -0.30 -14.10 -16.48
CA ALA A 236 -1.66 -14.39 -16.92
C ALA A 236 -2.62 -14.53 -15.74
N ALA A 237 -2.21 -15.18 -14.65
CA ALA A 237 -3.00 -15.28 -13.43
C ALA A 237 -3.23 -13.92 -12.76
N LEU A 238 -2.20 -13.06 -12.71
CA LEU A 238 -2.32 -11.69 -12.19
C LEU A 238 -3.28 -10.85 -13.01
N ALA A 239 -3.10 -10.85 -14.34
CA ALA A 239 -3.93 -10.08 -15.26
C ALA A 239 -5.37 -10.60 -15.29
N GLY A 240 -5.56 -11.92 -15.43
CA GLY A 240 -6.86 -12.57 -15.47
C GLY A 240 -7.61 -12.47 -14.14
N GLY A 241 -6.92 -12.66 -13.00
CA GLY A 241 -7.52 -12.51 -11.68
C GLY A 241 -7.91 -11.07 -11.36
N THR A 242 -7.08 -10.10 -11.73
CA THR A 242 -7.40 -8.67 -11.62
C THR A 242 -8.58 -8.32 -12.53
N TRP A 243 -8.56 -8.76 -13.80
CA TRP A 243 -9.68 -8.55 -14.72
C TRP A 243 -10.98 -9.11 -14.15
N TRP A 244 -10.98 -10.38 -13.74
CA TRP A 244 -12.14 -11.04 -13.15
C TRP A 244 -12.66 -10.29 -11.93
N ALA A 245 -11.78 -9.91 -11.00
CA ALA A 245 -12.14 -9.14 -9.81
C ALA A 245 -12.84 -7.84 -10.19
N GLN A 246 -12.29 -7.09 -11.15
CA GLN A 246 -12.85 -5.79 -11.52
C GLN A 246 -14.10 -5.87 -12.40
N THR A 247 -14.31 -6.96 -13.13
CA THR A 247 -15.56 -7.20 -13.88
C THR A 247 -16.67 -7.84 -13.04
N SER A 248 -16.36 -8.27 -11.82
CA SER A 248 -17.34 -8.89 -10.91
C SER A 248 -18.23 -7.87 -10.17
N VAL A 249 -18.07 -6.58 -10.47
CA VAL A 249 -18.77 -5.47 -9.84
C VAL A 249 -19.35 -4.52 -10.86
N ASP A 250 -20.50 -3.96 -10.52
CA ASP A 250 -21.12 -2.93 -11.33
C ASP A 250 -20.35 -1.60 -11.20
N PRO A 251 -20.26 -0.81 -12.29
CA PRO A 251 -19.63 0.50 -12.22
C PRO A 251 -20.36 1.43 -11.25
N ALA A 252 -19.68 2.45 -10.71
CA ALA A 252 -20.34 3.44 -9.86
C ALA A 252 -21.44 4.20 -10.63
N PRO A 253 -22.62 4.47 -10.05
CA PRO A 253 -23.56 5.43 -10.61
C PRO A 253 -22.98 6.83 -10.47
N ALA A 254 -22.95 7.57 -11.58
CA ALA A 254 -22.63 8.98 -11.63
C ALA A 254 -23.80 9.82 -11.03
N PRO A 255 -23.50 11.03 -10.52
CA PRO A 255 -24.51 11.93 -9.93
C PRO A 255 -25.67 12.33 -10.84
N ASP A 256 -25.52 12.19 -12.15
CA ASP A 256 -26.56 12.43 -13.17
C ASP A 256 -27.45 11.20 -13.44
N GLY A 257 -27.27 10.12 -12.68
CA GLY A 257 -27.98 8.85 -12.84
C GLY A 257 -27.43 7.97 -13.96
N THR A 258 -26.35 8.36 -14.64
CA THR A 258 -25.66 7.50 -15.60
C THR A 258 -24.68 6.57 -14.89
N TRP A 259 -24.26 5.46 -15.49
CA TRP A 259 -23.21 4.62 -14.90
C TRP A 259 -21.84 5.09 -15.38
N SER A 260 -20.87 5.17 -14.47
CA SER A 260 -19.48 5.35 -14.86
C SER A 260 -19.09 4.24 -15.83
N SER A 261 -18.32 4.55 -16.87
CA SER A 261 -17.96 3.54 -17.89
C SER A 261 -16.92 2.52 -17.41
N VAL A 262 -16.39 2.68 -16.18
CA VAL A 262 -15.30 1.86 -15.64
C VAL A 262 -15.41 1.75 -14.10
N PRO A 263 -15.14 0.58 -13.50
CA PRO A 263 -15.02 0.40 -12.05
C PRO A 263 -14.10 1.44 -11.38
N GLY A 264 -14.49 1.89 -10.19
CA GLY A 264 -13.80 2.93 -9.40
C GLY A 264 -13.91 4.34 -9.97
N GLY A 265 -14.94 4.63 -10.78
CA GLY A 265 -15.18 5.94 -11.39
C GLY A 265 -15.35 7.07 -10.36
N ASP A 266 -15.98 6.79 -9.24
CA ASP A 266 -16.15 7.68 -8.09
C ASP A 266 -14.80 8.16 -7.52
N SER A 267 -13.84 7.25 -7.40
CA SER A 267 -12.49 7.57 -6.92
C SER A 267 -11.79 8.57 -7.85
N ARG A 268 -12.03 8.49 -9.16
CA ARG A 268 -11.36 9.37 -10.13
C ARG A 268 -11.78 10.83 -9.97
N GLU A 269 -13.06 11.06 -9.69
CA GLU A 269 -13.61 12.40 -9.50
C GLU A 269 -13.12 13.00 -8.18
N ILE A 270 -13.21 12.24 -7.08
CA ILE A 270 -12.69 12.59 -5.75
C ILE A 270 -11.24 13.07 -5.87
N ASN A 271 -10.41 12.24 -6.51
CA ASN A 271 -9.00 12.50 -6.71
C ASN A 271 -8.71 13.77 -7.52
N MET A 272 -9.54 14.11 -8.53
CA MET A 272 -9.36 15.31 -9.33
C MET A 272 -9.80 16.58 -8.60
N VAL A 273 -10.90 16.52 -7.84
CA VAL A 273 -11.29 17.62 -6.95
C VAL A 273 -10.17 17.90 -5.96
N ASN A 274 -9.67 16.87 -5.29
CA ASN A 274 -8.56 17.01 -4.35
C ASN A 274 -7.30 17.55 -5.05
N THR A 275 -6.92 17.02 -6.22
CA THR A 275 -5.74 17.51 -6.95
C THR A 275 -5.85 18.99 -7.28
N ILE A 276 -7.01 19.44 -7.74
CA ILE A 276 -7.20 20.83 -8.14
C ILE A 276 -7.22 21.74 -6.91
N PHE A 277 -8.04 21.44 -5.91
CA PHE A 277 -8.28 22.37 -4.80
C PHE A 277 -7.31 22.22 -3.62
N LEU A 278 -6.53 21.14 -3.56
CA LEU A 278 -5.50 20.96 -2.53
C LEU A 278 -4.06 21.19 -3.05
N ASN A 279 -3.78 20.88 -4.33
CA ASN A 279 -2.43 21.08 -4.89
C ASN A 279 -2.30 22.33 -5.75
N ILE A 280 -3.18 22.49 -6.74
CA ILE A 280 -3.05 23.55 -7.75
C ILE A 280 -3.55 24.87 -7.15
N VAL A 281 -4.85 24.93 -6.86
CA VAL A 281 -5.55 26.06 -6.26
C VAL A 281 -5.38 26.02 -4.74
N ASP A 282 -4.13 26.14 -4.28
CA ASP A 282 -3.75 25.98 -2.86
C ASP A 282 -3.93 27.27 -2.02
N GLY A 283 -4.43 28.35 -2.64
CA GLY A 283 -4.65 29.65 -2.00
C GLY A 283 -3.37 30.43 -1.66
N ARG A 284 -2.19 29.90 -1.99
CA ARG A 284 -0.90 30.55 -1.74
C ARG A 284 -0.28 31.18 -2.99
N HIS A 285 -0.75 30.75 -4.15
CA HIS A 285 -0.30 31.22 -5.46
C HIS A 285 -1.43 31.98 -6.16
N ASP A 286 -1.18 32.44 -7.39
CA ASP A 286 -2.18 33.15 -8.20
C ASP A 286 -3.35 32.24 -8.56
N THR A 287 -4.30 32.20 -7.63
CA THR A 287 -5.51 31.36 -7.71
C THR A 287 -6.37 31.74 -8.91
N ALA A 288 -6.39 33.02 -9.30
CA ALA A 288 -7.18 33.47 -10.44
C ALA A 288 -6.59 32.95 -11.76
N ALA A 289 -5.27 33.02 -11.91
CA ALA A 289 -4.57 32.46 -13.06
C ALA A 289 -4.71 30.93 -13.12
N ASP A 290 -4.49 30.24 -11.99
CA ASP A 290 -4.59 28.78 -11.89
C ASP A 290 -6.01 28.29 -12.28
N LEU A 291 -7.07 28.96 -11.80
CA LEU A 291 -8.45 28.65 -12.17
C LEU A 291 -8.72 28.93 -13.66
N ALA A 292 -8.23 30.05 -14.18
CA ALA A 292 -8.43 30.42 -15.58
C ALA A 292 -7.79 29.39 -16.54
N GLU A 293 -6.58 28.91 -16.23
CA GLU A 293 -5.90 27.88 -17.03
C GLU A 293 -6.62 26.52 -16.98
N LEU A 294 -7.16 26.16 -15.81
CA LEU A 294 -8.00 24.97 -15.65
C LEU A 294 -9.38 25.10 -16.33
N GLY A 295 -9.74 26.31 -16.79
CA GLY A 295 -11.06 26.60 -17.37
C GLY A 295 -12.18 26.61 -16.33
N LEU A 296 -11.85 26.97 -15.09
CA LEU A 296 -12.75 27.05 -13.95
C LEU A 296 -13.13 28.53 -13.66
N PRO A 297 -14.31 28.80 -13.09
CA PRO A 297 -14.73 30.16 -12.79
C PRO A 297 -13.93 30.72 -11.61
N SER A 298 -13.68 32.03 -11.61
CA SER A 298 -12.98 32.71 -10.51
C SER A 298 -13.70 32.58 -9.16
N SER A 299 -15.02 32.37 -9.16
CA SER A 299 -15.80 32.10 -7.94
C SER A 299 -15.37 30.83 -7.21
N PHE A 300 -14.69 29.89 -7.89
CA PHE A 300 -14.19 28.68 -7.25
C PHE A 300 -12.94 28.92 -6.38
N ALA A 301 -12.39 30.14 -6.37
CA ALA A 301 -11.30 30.52 -5.47
C ALA A 301 -11.65 30.29 -3.99
N GLN A 302 -12.93 30.38 -3.62
CA GLN A 302 -13.43 30.14 -2.26
C GLN A 302 -13.22 28.69 -1.78
N TYR A 303 -12.98 27.75 -2.70
CA TYR A 303 -12.76 26.33 -2.39
C TYR A 303 -11.27 25.98 -2.28
N ALA A 304 -10.37 26.95 -2.42
CA ALA A 304 -8.94 26.74 -2.24
C ALA A 304 -8.65 26.10 -0.87
N GLY A 305 -7.85 25.03 -0.86
CA GLY A 305 -7.54 24.27 0.34
C GLY A 305 -8.66 23.35 0.87
N ASN A 306 -9.79 23.22 0.16
CA ASN A 306 -10.87 22.31 0.54
C ASN A 306 -10.97 21.13 -0.42
N GLY A 307 -10.70 19.93 0.10
CA GLY A 307 -10.86 18.67 -0.63
C GLY A 307 -12.31 18.18 -0.66
N TRP A 308 -12.53 17.01 -1.25
CA TRP A 308 -13.84 16.37 -1.38
C TRP A 308 -14.56 16.17 -0.04
N TRP A 309 -13.81 15.77 0.99
CA TRP A 309 -14.33 15.54 2.35
C TRP A 309 -14.21 16.77 3.26
N GLY A 310 -13.79 17.91 2.72
CA GLY A 310 -13.64 19.15 3.46
C GLY A 310 -14.98 19.72 3.94
N PRO A 311 -14.97 20.67 4.88
CA PRO A 311 -16.19 21.32 5.36
C PRO A 311 -16.90 22.14 4.27
N HIS A 312 -16.15 22.64 3.28
CA HIS A 312 -16.66 23.45 2.19
C HIS A 312 -16.18 22.93 0.83
N PRO A 313 -16.65 21.76 0.36
CA PRO A 313 -16.17 21.17 -0.88
C PRO A 313 -16.86 21.80 -2.10
N VAL A 314 -16.12 21.94 -3.21
CA VAL A 314 -16.64 22.52 -4.47
C VAL A 314 -17.88 21.80 -5.01
N ILE A 315 -18.04 20.51 -4.68
CA ILE A 315 -19.18 19.68 -5.12
C ILE A 315 -20.53 20.17 -4.59
N SER A 316 -20.52 21.04 -3.58
CA SER A 316 -21.71 21.70 -3.05
C SER A 316 -22.13 22.95 -3.83
N ASP A 317 -21.28 23.45 -4.75
CA ASP A 317 -21.56 24.63 -5.57
C ASP A 317 -22.58 24.28 -6.68
N PRO A 318 -23.65 25.09 -6.88
CA PRO A 318 -24.60 24.90 -7.98
C PRO A 318 -23.98 24.90 -9.39
N LEU A 319 -22.80 25.52 -9.57
CA LEU A 319 -22.05 25.52 -10.82
C LEU A 319 -21.19 24.27 -11.02
N TYR A 320 -21.00 23.44 -9.99
CA TYR A 320 -20.16 22.25 -10.08
C TYR A 320 -20.51 21.35 -11.28
N PRO A 321 -21.78 20.98 -11.54
CA PRO A 321 -22.12 20.13 -12.68
C PRO A 321 -21.69 20.71 -14.03
N ARG A 322 -21.70 22.04 -14.18
CA ARG A 322 -21.29 22.74 -15.41
C ARG A 322 -19.79 22.66 -15.67
N TYR A 323 -18.98 22.58 -14.62
CA TYR A 323 -17.51 22.59 -14.70
C TYR A 323 -16.86 21.24 -14.40
N ARG A 324 -17.65 20.21 -14.08
CA ARG A 324 -17.19 18.86 -13.73
C ARG A 324 -16.19 18.29 -14.73
N ASP A 325 -16.46 18.39 -16.03
CA ASP A 325 -15.57 17.87 -17.08
C ASP A 325 -14.24 18.62 -17.21
N ARG A 326 -14.17 19.85 -16.69
CA ARG A 326 -12.91 20.63 -16.61
C ARG A 326 -12.02 20.11 -15.49
N MET A 327 -12.57 19.46 -14.48
CA MET A 327 -11.83 18.81 -13.40
C MET A 327 -11.35 17.42 -13.83
N SER A 328 -10.52 17.39 -14.88
CA SER A 328 -10.07 16.16 -15.52
C SER A 328 -8.57 15.90 -15.37
N ARG A 329 -8.18 14.63 -15.43
CA ARG A 329 -6.77 14.20 -15.43
C ARG A 329 -5.96 14.85 -16.55
N ARG A 330 -6.57 15.08 -17.71
CA ARG A 330 -5.92 15.74 -18.83
C ARG A 330 -5.50 17.16 -18.45
N ASN A 331 -6.42 17.95 -17.89
CA ASN A 331 -6.14 19.32 -17.49
C ASN A 331 -5.09 19.37 -16.36
N ALA A 332 -5.21 18.50 -15.36
CA ALA A 332 -4.22 18.42 -14.28
C ALA A 332 -2.81 18.06 -14.80
N VAL A 333 -2.70 17.06 -15.69
CA VAL A 333 -1.41 16.68 -16.30
C VAL A 333 -0.86 17.81 -17.17
N THR A 334 -1.70 18.46 -17.97
CA THR A 334 -1.28 19.61 -18.79
C THR A 334 -0.74 20.72 -17.89
N PHE A 335 -1.46 21.09 -16.84
CA PHE A 335 -1.05 22.11 -15.88
C PHE A 335 0.32 21.79 -15.28
N PHE A 336 0.52 20.58 -14.74
CA PHE A 336 1.81 20.20 -14.15
C PHE A 336 2.95 20.13 -15.17
N ALA A 337 2.66 19.78 -16.42
CA ALA A 337 3.66 19.75 -17.50
C ALA A 337 4.07 21.16 -17.95
N THR A 338 3.13 22.13 -17.96
CA THR A 338 3.39 23.53 -18.31
C THR A 338 3.96 24.34 -17.15
N HIS A 339 3.87 23.83 -15.91
CA HIS A 339 4.30 24.50 -14.68
C HIS A 339 5.34 23.70 -13.87
N PRO A 340 6.56 23.47 -14.41
CA PRO A 340 7.55 22.62 -13.76
C PRO A 340 7.97 23.09 -12.35
N SER A 341 8.00 24.39 -12.09
CA SER A 341 8.29 24.95 -10.76
C SER A 341 7.19 24.62 -9.75
N ARG A 342 5.91 24.73 -10.16
CA ARG A 342 4.74 24.36 -9.34
C ARG A 342 4.75 22.86 -9.08
N THR A 343 5.01 22.06 -10.10
CA THR A 343 5.15 20.59 -9.99
C THR A 343 6.24 20.20 -9.01
N LEU A 344 7.43 20.82 -9.08
CA LEU A 344 8.51 20.53 -8.14
C LEU A 344 8.14 20.94 -6.70
N ALA A 345 7.43 22.04 -6.51
CA ALA A 345 6.94 22.45 -5.19
C ALA A 345 5.95 21.45 -4.59
N VAL A 346 5.01 20.94 -5.40
CA VAL A 346 4.07 19.88 -4.99
C VAL A 346 4.80 18.60 -4.66
N LEU A 347 5.74 18.16 -5.51
CA LEU A 347 6.54 16.96 -5.23
C LEU A 347 7.41 17.11 -3.98
N ASN A 348 7.97 18.30 -3.72
CA ASN A 348 8.74 18.54 -2.50
C ASN A 348 7.88 18.49 -1.24
N ARG A 349 6.68 19.06 -1.29
CA ARG A 349 5.70 18.96 -0.19
C ARG A 349 5.29 17.52 0.03
N ALA A 350 4.93 16.79 -1.03
CA ALA A 350 4.56 15.38 -0.96
C ALA A 350 5.70 14.49 -0.44
N ALA A 351 6.97 14.84 -0.70
CA ALA A 351 8.11 14.12 -0.14
C ALA A 351 8.21 14.33 1.38
N GLY A 352 7.91 15.54 1.86
CA GLY A 352 7.75 15.81 3.29
C GLY A 352 6.60 15.00 3.89
N ASP A 353 5.44 14.99 3.24
CA ASP A 353 4.26 14.22 3.68
C ASP A 353 4.55 12.70 3.72
N LEU A 354 5.21 12.18 2.68
CA LEU A 354 5.65 10.78 2.62
C LEU A 354 6.55 10.44 3.80
N LEU A 355 7.53 11.30 4.12
CA LEU A 355 8.48 11.08 5.21
C LEU A 355 7.86 11.30 6.60
N ALA A 356 6.87 12.17 6.71
CA ALA A 356 6.09 12.35 7.94
C ALA A 356 5.34 11.07 8.35
N ALA A 357 5.04 10.20 7.38
CA ALA A 357 4.53 8.84 7.51
C ALA A 357 3.14 8.67 8.13
N ARG A 358 2.69 9.62 8.96
CA ARG A 358 1.48 9.50 9.78
C ARG A 358 0.52 10.66 9.52
N PRO A 359 -0.69 10.40 8.97
CA PRO A 359 -1.73 11.42 8.92
C PRO A 359 -2.23 11.72 10.33
N ASP A 360 -2.39 12.98 10.69
CA ASP A 360 -2.85 13.42 12.02
C ASP A 360 -4.34 13.20 12.28
N TYR A 361 -5.13 13.03 11.22
CA TYR A 361 -6.58 12.86 11.27
C TYR A 361 -7.04 11.40 11.45
N LEU A 362 -6.13 10.41 11.44
CA LEU A 362 -6.47 9.01 11.70
C LEU A 362 -6.26 8.65 13.18
N GLY A 363 -7.36 8.40 13.88
CA GLY A 363 -7.34 7.94 15.27
C GLY A 363 -7.01 6.45 15.38
N SER A 364 -6.32 6.06 16.46
CA SER A 364 -5.87 4.67 16.67
C SER A 364 -6.65 3.91 17.76
N PHE A 365 -7.58 4.58 18.44
CA PHE A 365 -8.27 4.04 19.62
C PHE A 365 -9.79 4.17 19.52
N THR A 366 -10.50 3.35 20.29
CA THR A 366 -11.96 3.44 20.43
C THR A 366 -12.34 4.64 21.31
N ALA A 367 -13.55 5.16 21.17
CA ALA A 367 -14.06 6.23 22.05
C ALA A 367 -14.04 5.82 23.53
N SER A 368 -14.35 4.55 23.83
CA SER A 368 -14.34 4.00 25.19
C SER A 368 -12.94 3.93 25.83
N ALA A 369 -11.88 4.10 25.05
CA ALA A 369 -10.51 4.06 25.54
C ALA A 369 -10.11 5.31 26.36
N GLY A 370 -10.94 6.36 26.34
CA GLY A 370 -10.74 7.60 27.10
C GLY A 370 -9.75 8.58 26.48
N PHE A 371 -9.29 8.34 25.24
CA PHE A 371 -8.41 9.25 24.52
C PHE A 371 -9.21 10.32 23.76
N ALA A 372 -8.56 11.44 23.43
CA ALA A 372 -9.14 12.49 22.61
C ALA A 372 -9.46 12.00 21.17
N PRO A 373 -10.39 12.66 20.45
CA PRO A 373 -10.61 12.43 19.02
C PRO A 373 -9.29 12.46 18.24
N HIS A 374 -9.14 11.56 17.26
CA HIS A 374 -7.92 11.44 16.43
C HIS A 374 -6.63 11.10 17.19
N ALA A 375 -6.72 10.73 18.48
CA ALA A 375 -5.55 10.31 19.24
C ALA A 375 -4.88 9.10 18.59
N GLN A 376 -3.57 9.21 18.40
CA GLN A 376 -2.78 8.22 17.72
C GLN A 376 -1.92 7.41 18.68
N GLU A 377 -1.60 6.17 18.30
CA GLU A 377 -0.75 5.30 19.09
C GLU A 377 0.74 5.47 18.70
N TYR A 378 1.65 5.36 19.66
CA TYR A 378 3.11 5.54 19.46
C TYR A 378 3.91 4.43 20.15
N ARG A 379 3.39 3.20 20.22
CA ARG A 379 4.08 2.11 20.93
C ARG A 379 5.37 1.68 20.22
N VAL A 380 5.39 1.75 18.90
CA VAL A 380 6.58 1.43 18.08
C VAL A 380 6.72 2.49 16.98
N PRO A 381 7.21 3.70 17.25
CA PRO A 381 7.35 4.77 16.26
C PRO A 381 8.81 4.88 15.80
N VAL A 382 9.45 3.72 15.53
CA VAL A 382 10.91 3.67 15.32
C VAL A 382 11.27 4.21 13.94
N VAL A 383 10.69 3.63 12.90
CA VAL A 383 10.99 4.00 11.52
C VAL A 383 10.26 5.28 11.15
N SER A 384 9.00 5.44 11.54
CA SER A 384 8.26 6.69 11.32
C SER A 384 8.84 7.88 12.09
N GLY A 385 9.39 7.65 13.28
CA GLY A 385 10.12 8.68 14.02
C GLY A 385 11.36 9.15 13.25
N LEU A 386 12.15 8.21 12.71
CA LEU A 386 13.33 8.53 11.91
C LEU A 386 12.98 9.25 10.59
N THR A 387 11.94 8.80 9.88
CA THR A 387 11.52 9.47 8.65
C THR A 387 10.90 10.83 8.94
N GLY A 388 10.20 10.98 10.08
CA GLY A 388 9.66 12.26 10.54
C GLY A 388 10.75 13.32 10.78
N LEU A 389 11.92 12.92 11.29
CA LEU A 389 13.09 13.82 11.39
C LEU A 389 13.61 14.27 10.03
N LEU A 390 13.42 13.45 8.99
CA LEU A 390 13.84 13.75 7.62
C LEU A 390 12.78 14.53 6.83
N ALA A 391 11.52 14.54 7.29
CA ALA A 391 10.38 15.13 6.58
C ALA A 391 10.58 16.61 6.19
N PRO A 392 11.15 17.49 7.04
CA PRO A 392 11.38 18.89 6.67
C PRO A 392 12.29 19.08 5.45
N PHE A 393 13.13 18.08 5.12
CA PHE A 393 14.05 18.15 3.99
C PHE A 393 13.41 17.69 2.66
N GLY A 394 12.19 17.14 2.69
CA GLY A 394 11.44 16.74 1.50
C GLY A 394 12.26 15.91 0.51
N LEU A 395 12.35 16.37 -0.74
CA LEU A 395 13.09 15.66 -1.79
C LEU A 395 14.59 15.55 -1.49
N PHE A 396 15.18 16.49 -0.74
CA PHE A 396 16.60 16.44 -0.39
C PHE A 396 16.96 15.26 0.51
N ALA A 397 16.02 14.77 1.32
CA ALA A 397 16.21 13.52 2.07
C ALA A 397 15.76 12.29 1.27
N LEU A 398 14.64 12.37 0.56
CA LEU A 398 14.04 11.21 -0.12
C LEU A 398 14.88 10.72 -1.31
N VAL A 399 15.39 11.63 -2.15
CA VAL A 399 16.14 11.27 -3.36
C VAL A 399 17.43 10.49 -3.02
N PRO A 400 18.28 10.91 -2.06
CA PRO A 400 19.44 10.12 -1.65
C PRO A 400 19.10 8.69 -1.21
N LEU A 401 18.00 8.48 -0.48
CA LEU A 401 17.54 7.15 -0.07
C LEU A 401 17.21 6.27 -1.29
N TRP A 402 16.50 6.82 -2.27
CA TRP A 402 16.20 6.13 -3.52
C TRP A 402 17.42 5.89 -4.39
N LEU A 403 18.36 6.84 -4.46
CA LEU A 403 19.64 6.65 -5.16
C LEU A 403 20.47 5.54 -4.52
N PHE A 404 20.46 5.43 -3.19
CA PHE A 404 21.10 4.31 -2.49
C PHE A 404 20.44 2.98 -2.88
N VAL A 405 19.11 2.88 -2.83
CA VAL A 405 18.38 1.68 -3.27
C VAL A 405 18.68 1.34 -4.73
N ALA A 406 18.68 2.34 -5.62
CA ALA A 406 18.98 2.17 -7.04
C ALA A 406 20.39 1.65 -7.28
N TRP A 407 21.39 2.23 -6.60
CA TRP A 407 22.78 1.80 -6.65
C TRP A 407 22.95 0.36 -6.17
N ARG A 408 22.32 0.01 -5.04
CA ARG A 408 22.33 -1.34 -4.48
C ARG A 408 21.63 -2.34 -5.41
N GLY A 409 20.48 -1.97 -5.97
CA GLY A 409 19.75 -2.75 -6.97
C GLY A 409 20.59 -3.01 -8.21
N TRP A 410 21.26 -1.98 -8.73
CA TRP A 410 22.14 -2.09 -9.90
C TRP A 410 23.34 -3.01 -9.66
N ARG A 411 23.99 -2.90 -8.50
CA ARG A 411 25.09 -3.81 -8.08
C ARG A 411 24.64 -5.28 -8.06
N HIS A 412 23.36 -5.52 -7.77
CA HIS A 412 22.77 -6.86 -7.64
C HIS A 412 21.80 -7.22 -8.79
N ARG A 413 21.80 -6.47 -9.89
CA ARG A 413 20.82 -6.56 -11.01
C ARG A 413 20.68 -7.92 -11.67
N ARG A 414 21.65 -8.82 -11.47
CA ARG A 414 21.64 -10.20 -11.99
C ARG A 414 21.09 -11.22 -11.00
N THR A 415 20.61 -10.78 -9.84
CA THR A 415 20.09 -11.61 -8.76
C THR A 415 18.63 -11.27 -8.50
N ALA A 416 17.89 -12.18 -7.86
CA ALA A 416 16.51 -11.91 -7.43
C ALA A 416 16.41 -10.70 -6.49
N LEU A 417 17.42 -10.48 -5.63
CA LEU A 417 17.47 -9.31 -4.77
C LEU A 417 17.53 -8.00 -5.57
N GLY A 418 18.34 -7.95 -6.63
CA GLY A 418 18.40 -6.76 -7.49
C GLY A 418 17.08 -6.47 -8.21
N VAL A 419 16.38 -7.52 -8.65
CA VAL A 419 15.05 -7.39 -9.26
C VAL A 419 14.02 -6.91 -8.24
N VAL A 420 14.04 -7.45 -7.03
CA VAL A 420 13.17 -7.02 -5.92
C VAL A 420 13.42 -5.57 -5.53
N LEU A 421 14.69 -5.14 -5.44
CA LEU A 421 15.02 -3.73 -5.18
C LEU A 421 14.54 -2.83 -6.32
N GLY A 422 14.66 -3.27 -7.57
CA GLY A 422 14.11 -2.55 -8.73
C GLY A 422 12.59 -2.45 -8.72
N LEU A 423 11.89 -3.53 -8.34
CA LEU A 423 10.43 -3.53 -8.16
C LEU A 423 10.02 -2.55 -7.06
N LEU A 424 10.60 -2.66 -5.87
CA LEU A 424 10.26 -1.80 -4.73
C LEU A 424 10.53 -0.32 -5.03
N LEU A 425 11.65 -0.01 -5.70
CA LEU A 425 11.97 1.35 -6.10
C LEU A 425 10.96 1.90 -7.12
N THR A 426 10.60 1.12 -8.13
CA THR A 426 9.63 1.56 -9.16
C THR A 426 8.20 1.66 -8.59
N VAL A 427 7.83 0.78 -7.66
CA VAL A 427 6.58 0.91 -6.88
C VAL A 427 6.60 2.18 -6.03
N ALA A 428 7.69 2.44 -5.28
CA ALA A 428 7.84 3.64 -4.47
C ALA A 428 7.73 4.92 -5.31
N LEU A 429 8.48 5.01 -6.40
CA LEU A 429 8.46 6.16 -7.32
C LEU A 429 7.07 6.38 -7.94
N GLY A 430 6.46 5.32 -8.48
CA GLY A 430 5.17 5.46 -9.15
C GLY A 430 4.04 5.76 -8.18
N GLN A 431 3.99 5.11 -7.01
CA GLN A 431 3.01 5.44 -5.97
C GLN A 431 3.20 6.87 -5.47
N PHE A 432 4.45 7.32 -5.28
CA PHE A 432 4.76 8.69 -4.88
C PHE A 432 4.21 9.71 -5.86
N VAL A 433 4.52 9.55 -7.15
CA VAL A 433 4.07 10.47 -8.22
C VAL A 433 2.55 10.44 -8.36
N LEU A 434 1.93 9.25 -8.35
CA LEU A 434 0.49 9.12 -8.48
C LEU A 434 -0.25 9.74 -7.30
N ALA A 435 0.20 9.55 -6.06
CA ALA A 435 -0.41 10.18 -4.90
C ALA A 435 -0.19 11.70 -4.93
N ALA A 436 1.06 12.14 -5.17
CA ALA A 436 1.43 13.55 -5.10
C ALA A 436 0.70 14.40 -6.15
N LEU A 437 0.55 13.90 -7.39
CA LEU A 437 0.00 14.66 -8.51
C LEU A 437 -1.41 14.25 -8.90
N GLY A 438 -1.89 13.09 -8.44
CA GLY A 438 -3.14 12.48 -8.89
C GLY A 438 -4.18 12.26 -7.82
N ASP A 439 -3.93 12.63 -6.56
CA ASP A 439 -4.88 12.44 -5.45
C ASP A 439 -5.10 13.69 -4.57
N GLY A 440 -4.29 14.75 -4.71
CA GLY A 440 -4.36 15.95 -3.86
C GLY A 440 -3.91 15.70 -2.41
N ILE A 441 -3.72 16.77 -1.63
CA ILE A 441 -3.17 16.74 -0.25
C ILE A 441 -4.17 16.17 0.78
N GLU A 442 -4.59 14.93 0.58
CA GLU A 442 -4.77 13.96 1.66
C GLU A 442 -3.47 13.12 1.78
N ASN A 443 -2.32 13.75 1.50
CA ASN A 443 -1.12 13.10 1.00
C ASN A 443 -0.56 12.03 1.93
N ILE A 444 -0.51 12.24 3.24
CA ILE A 444 0.29 11.35 4.11
C ILE A 444 -0.20 9.88 4.04
N LYS A 445 -1.53 9.66 4.08
CA LYS A 445 -2.12 8.31 3.93
C LYS A 445 -1.85 7.74 2.55
N HIS A 446 -2.07 8.51 1.49
CA HIS A 446 -1.90 8.06 0.10
C HIS A 446 -0.43 7.82 -0.28
N GLN A 447 0.52 8.40 0.46
CA GLN A 447 1.96 8.15 0.33
C GLN A 447 2.43 6.90 1.09
N ALA A 448 1.58 6.28 1.92
CA ALA A 448 2.01 5.20 2.81
C ALA A 448 2.54 3.96 2.06
N VAL A 449 1.97 3.62 0.90
CA VAL A 449 2.48 2.51 0.04
C VAL A 449 3.86 2.84 -0.52
N ALA A 450 4.09 4.10 -0.92
CA ALA A 450 5.39 4.54 -1.41
C ALA A 450 6.45 4.52 -0.31
N LEU A 451 6.10 4.98 0.90
CA LEU A 451 6.98 4.92 2.05
C LEU A 451 7.29 3.47 2.44
N PHE A 452 6.28 2.61 2.54
CA PHE A 452 6.44 1.21 2.92
C PHE A 452 7.36 0.47 1.95
N ALA A 453 7.17 0.65 0.64
CA ALA A 453 8.05 0.10 -0.39
C ALA A 453 9.50 0.63 -0.26
N THR A 454 9.65 1.93 0.01
CA THR A 454 10.96 2.57 0.25
C THR A 454 11.68 1.94 1.45
N LEU A 455 10.98 1.77 2.57
CA LEU A 455 11.56 1.25 3.81
C LEU A 455 11.94 -0.22 3.71
N ILE A 456 11.11 -1.07 3.09
CA ILE A 456 11.47 -2.46 2.78
C ILE A 456 12.71 -2.49 1.89
N ALA A 457 12.75 -1.63 0.87
CA ALA A 457 13.91 -1.56 -0.02
C ALA A 457 15.18 -1.15 0.73
N LEU A 458 15.10 -0.19 1.65
CA LEU A 458 16.23 0.23 2.48
C LEU A 458 16.73 -0.88 3.41
N VAL A 459 15.82 -1.62 4.06
CA VAL A 459 16.18 -2.79 4.87
C VAL A 459 16.93 -3.83 4.02
N LEU A 460 16.38 -4.18 2.86
CA LEU A 460 17.00 -5.15 1.94
C LEU A 460 18.30 -4.65 1.32
N ALA A 461 18.41 -3.35 1.06
CA ALA A 461 19.58 -2.72 0.45
C ALA A 461 20.75 -2.59 1.44
N GLY A 462 20.46 -2.29 2.71
CA GLY A 462 21.42 -2.07 3.78
C GLY A 462 22.09 -3.34 4.30
N VAL A 463 21.40 -4.48 4.25
CA VAL A 463 21.90 -5.75 4.80
C VAL A 463 22.93 -6.44 3.88
N VAL A 464 23.29 -5.83 2.75
CA VAL A 464 24.25 -6.37 1.77
C VAL A 464 25.66 -5.80 1.94
N TRP A 465 26.10 -5.59 3.19
CA TRP A 465 27.39 -4.95 3.45
C TRP A 465 28.62 -5.79 3.00
N HIS A 466 28.44 -7.07 2.61
CA HIS A 466 29.56 -7.91 2.18
C HIS A 466 29.57 -8.27 0.69
N PRO A 467 30.63 -7.89 -0.04
CA PRO A 467 30.92 -8.42 -1.37
C PRO A 467 31.62 -9.76 -1.21
N LYS A 468 30.88 -10.81 -0.84
CA LYS A 468 31.19 -12.21 -1.20
C LYS A 468 30.05 -13.10 -0.69
N PRO A 469 29.36 -13.87 -1.56
CA PRO A 469 28.75 -15.09 -1.08
C PRO A 469 29.86 -15.90 -0.39
N THR A 470 29.62 -16.38 0.83
CA THR A 470 30.53 -17.29 1.52
C THR A 470 30.78 -18.49 0.60
N GLN A 471 31.91 -18.47 -0.10
CA GLN A 471 32.58 -19.68 -0.54
C GLN A 471 33.31 -20.19 0.69
N ALA A 472 32.75 -21.22 1.31
CA ALA A 472 33.44 -22.15 2.18
C ALA A 472 32.62 -23.44 2.19
#